data_AF-A0A2V8P6B2-F1
#
_entry.id   AF-A0A2V8P6B2-F1
#
_cell.length_a   1.000
_cell.length_b   1.000
_cell.length_c   1.000
_cell.angle_alpha   90.00
_cell.angle_beta   90.00
_cell.angle_gamma   90.00
#
_symmetry.space_group_name_H-M   'P 1'
#
loop_
_entity.id
_entity.type
_entity.pdbx_description
1 polymer ?
#
loop_
_entity_poly.entity_id
_entity_poly.type
_entity_poly.pdbx_seq_one_letter_code
_entity_poly.pdbx_strand_id
1 'polypeptide(L)'
;FKAHGCANCHSYSGQGGAGARLAQNPITFQAFVNYVRRPKGSMPPFGNQVTEAELADIYAFLKSVPPSPDPKSIPLLNQID
;
A
#
# COMPACT_ATOMS: atom_id res chain seq x y z
N PHE A 1 -5.46 6.41 4.91
CA PHE A 1 -5.15 5.81 3.59
C PHE A 1 -6.14 6.23 2.50
N LYS A 2 -7.39 5.75 2.49
CA LYS A 2 -8.39 6.14 1.47
C LYS A 2 -8.67 7.65 1.41
N ALA A 3 -8.77 8.29 2.57
CA ALA A 3 -9.03 9.74 2.68
C ALA A 3 -7.96 10.62 2.02
N HIS A 4 -6.74 10.11 1.85
CA HIS A 4 -5.65 10.83 1.18
C HIS A 4 -5.48 10.41 -0.30
N GLY A 5 -6.46 9.70 -0.88
CA GLY A 5 -6.44 9.29 -2.28
C GLY A 5 -5.46 8.16 -2.63
N CYS A 6 -4.74 7.59 -1.66
CA CYS A 6 -3.72 6.56 -1.91
C CYS A 6 -4.30 5.33 -2.63
N ALA A 7 -5.55 4.99 -2.31
CA ALA A 7 -6.25 3.83 -2.87
C ALA A 7 -6.51 3.94 -4.38
N ASN A 8 -6.50 5.16 -4.95
CA ASN A 8 -6.75 5.38 -6.38
C ASN A 8 -5.71 4.69 -7.27
N CYS A 9 -4.48 4.53 -6.77
CA CYS A 9 -3.41 3.84 -7.49
C CYS A 9 -2.98 2.55 -6.81
N HIS A 10 -3.03 2.49 -5.47
CA HIS A 10 -2.54 1.36 -4.69
C HIS A 10 -3.62 0.35 -4.28
N SER A 11 -4.85 0.54 -4.77
CA SER A 11 -6.06 -0.21 -4.39
C SER A 11 -6.42 -0.09 -2.91
N TYR A 12 -7.63 -0.52 -2.53
CA TYR A 12 -8.24 -0.27 -1.22
C TYR A 12 -7.44 -0.78 -0.01
N SER A 13 -6.70 -1.87 -0.17
CA SER A 13 -5.92 -2.51 0.89
C SER A 13 -4.41 -2.41 0.64
N GLY A 14 -3.97 -1.52 -0.25
CA GLY A 14 -2.54 -1.42 -0.59
C GLY A 14 -2.00 -2.63 -1.37
N GLN A 15 -2.87 -3.42 -1.99
CA GLN A 15 -2.47 -4.61 -2.77
C GLN A 15 -1.80 -4.29 -4.11
N GLY A 16 -1.77 -3.02 -4.51
CA GLY A 16 -1.18 -2.55 -5.76
C GLY A 16 -2.22 -2.36 -6.87
N GLY A 17 -1.75 -2.04 -8.07
CA GLY A 17 -2.57 -1.71 -9.23
C GLY A 17 -1.75 -0.86 -10.20
N ALA A 18 -2.22 0.35 -10.50
CA ALA A 18 -1.41 1.33 -11.22
C ALA A 18 -0.17 1.76 -10.42
N GLY A 19 -0.27 1.76 -9.09
CA GLY A 19 0.85 1.93 -8.16
C GLY A 19 1.34 0.58 -7.62
N ALA A 20 2.58 0.57 -7.11
CA ALA A 20 3.17 -0.62 -6.52
C ALA A 20 2.37 -1.16 -5.33
N ARG A 21 2.50 -2.45 -5.03
CA ARG A 21 1.96 -3.04 -3.81
C ARG A 21 2.67 -2.48 -2.57
N LEU A 22 1.90 -2.00 -1.60
CA LEU A 22 2.39 -1.38 -0.36
C LEU A 22 2.18 -2.24 0.88
N ALA A 23 1.15 -3.10 0.87
CA ALA A 23 0.81 -3.97 1.99
C ALA A 23 1.74 -5.19 2.11
N GLN A 24 1.63 -5.90 3.25
CA GLN A 24 2.32 -7.14 3.61
C GLN A 24 3.82 -7.00 3.92
N ASN A 25 4.60 -6.40 3.04
CA ASN A 25 6.04 -6.19 3.26
C ASN A 25 6.44 -4.74 2.93
N PRO A 26 5.98 -3.76 3.70
CA PRO A 26 6.33 -2.36 3.44
C PRO A 26 7.82 -2.12 3.72
N ILE A 27 8.40 -1.17 2.99
CA ILE A 27 9.71 -0.59 3.32
C ILE A 27 9.70 0.01 4.74
N THR A 28 10.86 0.41 5.26
CA THR A 28 10.93 1.03 6.59
C THR A 28 10.04 2.29 6.67
N PHE A 29 9.53 2.60 7.85
CA PHE A 29 8.65 3.76 8.04
C PHE A 29 9.32 5.06 7.55
N GLN A 30 10.60 5.27 7.87
CA GLN A 30 11.33 6.46 7.42
C GLN A 30 11.47 6.50 5.89
N ALA A 31 11.72 5.36 5.23
CA ALA A 31 11.77 5.30 3.77
C ALA A 31 10.38 5.57 3.15
N PHE A 32 9.31 5.07 3.78
CA PHE A 32 7.93 5.36 3.40
C PHE A 32 7.62 6.85 3.48
N VAL A 33 7.92 7.50 4.62
CA VAL A 33 7.74 8.94 4.79
C VAL A 33 8.50 9.70 3.72
N ASN A 34 9.80 9.43 3.55
CA ASN A 34 10.64 10.10 2.55
C ASN A 34 10.07 9.96 1.13
N TYR A 35 9.57 8.77 0.77
CA TYR A 35 9.00 8.52 -0.54
C TYR A 35 7.67 9.24 -0.75
N VAL A 36 6.77 9.27 0.24
CA VAL A 36 5.49 10.00 0.13
C VAL A 36 5.74 11.51 0.00
N ARG A 37 6.74 12.05 0.70
CA ARG A 37 7.14 13.46 0.61
C ARG A 37 7.71 13.80 -0.77
N ARG A 38 8.58 12.94 -1.29
CA ARG A 38 9.35 13.15 -2.53
C ARG A 38 9.39 11.86 -3.37
N PRO A 39 8.27 11.51 -4.03
CA PRO A 39 8.17 10.28 -4.80
C PRO A 39 8.92 10.37 -6.14
N LYS A 40 8.97 9.26 -6.85
CA LYS A 40 9.49 9.17 -8.22
C LYS A 40 8.38 8.75 -9.18
N GLY A 41 8.56 9.05 -10.48
CA GLY A 41 7.62 8.66 -11.52
C GLY A 41 6.29 9.42 -11.43
N SER A 42 5.19 8.73 -11.70
CA SER A 42 3.85 9.33 -11.80
C SER A 42 3.14 9.53 -10.46
N MET A 43 3.73 9.11 -9.33
CA MET A 43 3.12 9.33 -8.02
C MET A 43 3.25 10.81 -7.62
N PRO A 44 2.15 11.51 -7.29
CA PRO A 44 2.19 12.93 -6.95
C PRO A 44 2.90 13.16 -5.61
N PRO A 45 3.70 14.23 -5.48
CA PRO A 45 4.35 14.57 -4.22
C PRO A 45 3.33 15.09 -3.20
N PHE A 46 3.35 14.57 -1.97
CA PHE A 46 2.47 15.02 -0.90
C PHE A 46 3.05 16.17 -0.06
N GLY A 47 4.30 16.57 -0.31
CA GLY A 47 4.93 17.71 0.40
C GLY A 47 4.74 17.59 1.89
N ASN A 48 4.27 18.63 2.58
CA ASN A 48 3.88 18.60 4.00
C ASN A 48 2.36 18.43 4.22
N GLN A 49 1.58 18.07 3.19
CA GLN A 49 0.11 18.06 3.24
C GLN A 49 -0.48 16.98 4.15
N VAL A 50 0.24 15.88 4.35
CA VAL A 50 -0.13 14.79 5.27
C VAL A 50 0.84 14.83 6.44
N THR A 51 0.37 14.91 7.67
CA THR A 51 1.24 14.97 8.84
C THR A 51 2.02 13.66 9.04
N GLU A 52 3.09 13.69 9.83
CA GLU A 52 3.84 12.46 10.14
C GLU A 52 2.99 11.45 10.94
N ALA A 53 2.10 11.94 11.82
CA ALA A 53 1.15 11.11 12.55
C ALA A 53 0.17 10.39 11.59
N GLU A 54 -0.41 11.10 10.63
CA GLU A 54 -1.26 10.48 9.62
C GLU A 54 -0.49 9.48 8.73
N LEU A 55 0.77 9.75 8.41
CA LEU A 55 1.63 8.80 7.72
C LEU A 55 1.90 7.55 8.57
N ALA A 56 2.05 7.70 9.89
CA ALA A 56 2.20 6.58 10.82
C ALA A 56 0.92 5.72 10.84
N ASP A 57 -0.26 6.33 10.87
CA ASP A 57 -1.54 5.62 10.82
C ASP A 57 -1.73 4.88 9.49
N ILE A 58 -1.36 5.52 8.38
CA ILE A 58 -1.37 4.86 7.06
C ILE A 58 -0.41 3.67 7.05
N TYR A 59 0.78 3.83 7.60
CA TYR A 59 1.79 2.78 7.63
C TYR A 59 1.37 1.60 8.53
N ALA A 60 0.74 1.89 9.68
CA ALA A 60 0.16 0.89 10.56
C ALA A 60 -0.97 0.13 9.85
N PHE A 61 -1.85 0.83 9.13
CA PHE A 61 -2.86 0.20 8.29
C PHE A 61 -2.24 -0.76 7.26
N LEU A 62 -1.21 -0.33 6.51
CA LEU A 62 -0.55 -1.17 5.50
C LEU A 62 0.11 -2.42 6.11
N LYS A 63 0.64 -2.32 7.33
CA LYS A 63 1.19 -3.46 8.07
C LYS A 63 0.13 -4.43 8.59
N SER A 64 -1.08 -3.94 8.86
CA SER A 64 -2.18 -4.76 9.37
C SER A 64 -2.83 -5.66 8.30
N VAL A 65 -2.58 -5.39 7.02
CA VAL A 65 -3.17 -6.15 5.92
C VAL A 65 -2.54 -7.54 5.84
N PRO A 66 -3.34 -8.63 5.94
CA PRO A 66 -2.81 -9.98 5.93
C PRO A 66 -2.22 -10.36 4.56
N PRO A 67 -1.31 -11.33 4.51
CA PRO A 67 -0.86 -11.91 3.25
C PRO A 67 -2.04 -12.51 2.49
N SER A 68 -1.93 -12.52 1.16
CA SER A 68 -2.89 -13.26 0.34
C SER A 68 -2.76 -14.75 0.68
N PRO A 69 -3.87 -15.50 0.77
CA PRO A 69 -3.80 -16.94 0.96
C PRO A 69 -2.96 -17.60 -0.13
N ASP A 70 -2.31 -18.73 0.18
CA ASP A 70 -1.67 -19.56 -0.83
C ASP A 70 -2.74 -19.97 -1.87
N PRO A 71 -2.55 -19.68 -3.18
CA PRO A 71 -3.50 -20.07 -4.20
C PRO A 71 -3.88 -21.55 -4.15
N LYS A 72 -2.94 -22.44 -3.80
CA LYS A 72 -3.17 -23.89 -3.68
C LYS A 72 -4.14 -24.26 -2.57
N SER A 73 -4.28 -23.38 -1.57
CA SER A 73 -5.24 -23.57 -0.46
C SER A 73 -6.66 -23.17 -0.81
N ILE A 74 -6.91 -22.59 -2.00
CA ILE A 74 -8.23 -22.16 -2.45
C ILE A 74 -8.77 -23.20 -3.45
N PRO A 75 -9.72 -24.08 -3.05
CA PRO A 75 -10.16 -25.20 -3.90
C PRO A 75 -10.68 -24.78 -5.27
N LEU A 76 -11.34 -23.62 -5.35
CA LEU A 76 -11.89 -23.08 -6.60
C LEU A 76 -10.81 -22.74 -7.64
N LEU A 77 -9.59 -22.42 -7.20
CA LEU A 77 -8.47 -22.09 -8.11
C LEU A 77 -7.74 -23.32 -8.63
N ASN A 78 -7.95 -24.49 -8.01
CA ASN A 78 -7.30 -25.74 -8.40
C ASN A 78 -8.09 -26.51 -9.47
N GLN A 79 -9.19 -25.95 -9.98
CA GLN A 79 -10.11 -26.60 -10.91
C GLN A 79 -10.04 -26.03 -12.34
N ILE A 80 -9.12 -25.10 -12.59
CA ILE A 80 -8.95 -24.46 -13.90
C ILE A 80 -7.76 -25.14 -14.58
N ASP A 81 -8.04 -26.06 -15.51
CA ASP A 81 -7.08 -26.68 -16.42
C ASP A 81 -6.79 -25.78 -17.64
#